data_AF-A0A3N2E058-F1
#
_entry.id   AF-A0A3N2E058-F1
#
_cell.length_a   1.000
_cell.length_b   1.000
_cell.length_c   1.000
_cell.angle_alpha   90.00
_cell.angle_beta   90.00
_cell.angle_gamma   90.00
#
_symmetry.space_group_name_H-M   'P 1'
#
loop_
_entity.id
_entity.type
_entity.pdbx_description
1 polymer ?
#
loop_
_entity_poly.entity_id
_entity_poly.type
_entity_poly.pdbx_seq_one_letter_code
_entity_poly.pdbx_strand_id
1 'polypeptide(L)'
;MPSLNINFQCRFCQLAISEARWKAQGFCESLACRQQYNHSIGTQVTRKNELQRDVLEAELRVRAAAELEVAEEELYIVQVPYNSHSTTALGYEVIEAFQAHLQALVESYEGETEAEHVSEYEPPTGIEHLDEVLTAACTGCRGHCCLNGREYHAFIDHSTIARILELEPEIGVDGIVEFYSALIPAVAVQNGCIFQSDEGCVLPSSYRADICNDYFCEGLRQLIDEHEREEPEHAILAIWDDECLINTVNLTC
;
A
#
# COMPACT_ATOMS: atom_id res chain seq x y z
N MET A 1 53.15 7.63 38.47
CA MET A 1 52.61 7.39 37.12
C MET A 1 51.43 8.33 36.94
N PRO A 2 51.45 9.24 35.95
CA PRO A 2 50.32 10.14 35.73
C PRO A 2 49.13 9.29 35.23
N SER A 3 48.03 9.35 35.96
CA SER A 3 46.75 8.82 35.55
C SER A 3 46.33 9.51 34.26
N LEU A 4 46.27 8.76 33.16
CA LEU A 4 45.61 9.21 31.93
C LEU A 4 44.14 9.47 32.28
N ASN A 5 43.78 10.74 32.43
CA ASN A 5 42.38 11.15 32.54
C ASN A 5 41.73 10.91 31.16
N ILE A 6 41.14 9.73 30.99
CA ILE A 6 40.31 9.43 29.83
C ILE A 6 39.03 10.25 30.01
N ASN A 7 38.97 11.40 29.34
CA ASN A 7 37.76 12.19 29.26
C ASN A 7 36.81 11.52 28.25
N PHE A 8 35.78 10.86 28.75
CA PHE A 8 34.72 10.32 27.92
C PHE A 8 33.86 11.47 27.41
N GLN A 9 33.76 11.61 26.08
CA GLN A 9 33.03 12.71 25.44
C GLN A 9 31.88 12.16 24.59
N CYS A 10 30.78 12.92 24.53
CA CYS A 10 29.67 12.65 23.64
C CYS A 10 30.13 12.75 22.18
N ARG A 11 29.89 11.71 21.37
CA ARG A 11 30.30 11.70 19.96
C ARG A 11 29.68 12.80 19.08
N PHE A 12 28.59 13.43 19.53
CA PHE A 12 27.86 14.48 18.79
C PHE A 12 28.20 15.89 19.27
N CYS A 13 28.05 16.18 20.58
CA CYS A 13 28.27 17.52 21.12
C CYS A 13 29.59 17.70 21.88
N GLN A 14 30.42 16.65 21.99
CA GLN A 14 31.73 16.66 22.65
C GLN A 14 31.74 17.03 24.14
N LEU A 15 30.57 17.19 24.77
CA LEU A 15 30.48 17.36 26.22
C LEU A 15 30.96 16.11 26.95
N ALA A 16 31.61 16.32 28.10
CA ALA A 16 32.04 15.24 28.97
C ALA A 16 30.81 14.43 29.44
N ILE A 17 30.93 13.11 29.37
CA ILE A 17 29.94 12.13 29.82
C ILE A 17 30.62 11.11 30.74
N SER A 18 29.85 10.31 31.46
CA SER A 18 30.41 9.24 32.29
C SER A 18 30.95 8.08 31.43
N GLU A 19 31.92 7.36 31.95
CA GLU A 19 32.45 6.12 31.33
C GLU A 19 31.34 5.11 31.04
N ALA A 20 30.45 4.88 32.02
CA ALA A 20 29.33 3.96 31.88
C ALA A 20 28.42 4.34 30.70
N ARG A 21 28.18 5.64 30.52
CA ARG A 21 27.35 6.16 29.43
C ARG A 21 28.04 6.06 28.07
N TRP A 22 29.33 6.37 28.03
CA TRP A 22 30.12 6.23 26.81
C TRP A 22 30.16 4.76 26.35
N LYS A 23 30.34 3.82 27.28
CA LYS A 23 30.28 2.37 27.00
C LYS A 23 28.90 1.89 26.56
N ALA A 24 27.82 2.43 27.14
CA ALA A 24 26.46 1.99 26.83
C ALA A 24 25.96 2.50 25.46
N GLN A 25 26.19 3.78 25.15
CA GLN A 25 25.60 4.42 23.97
C GLN A 25 26.52 5.41 23.25
N GLY A 26 27.59 5.90 23.89
CA GLY A 26 28.56 6.80 23.26
C GLY A 26 28.09 8.26 23.05
N PHE A 27 26.89 8.63 23.50
CA PHE A 27 26.37 10.00 23.44
C PHE A 27 25.64 10.44 24.71
N CYS A 28 25.47 11.75 24.89
CA CYS A 28 24.81 12.35 26.06
C CYS A 28 23.28 12.23 26.02
N GLU A 29 22.59 12.78 27.03
CA GLU A 29 21.13 12.67 27.18
C GLU A 29 20.34 13.77 26.45
N SER A 30 21.04 14.74 25.87
CA SER A 30 20.38 15.87 25.23
C SER A 30 19.51 15.38 24.07
N LEU A 31 18.33 16.00 23.95
CA LEU A 31 17.39 15.68 22.89
C LEU A 31 18.06 15.79 21.50
N ALA A 32 18.88 16.82 21.28
CA ALA A 32 19.61 17.02 20.04
C ALA A 32 20.59 15.87 19.71
N CYS A 33 21.36 15.39 20.68
CA CYS A 33 22.28 14.26 20.45
C CYS A 33 21.53 12.93 20.26
N ARG A 34 20.39 12.75 20.93
CA ARG A 34 19.52 11.59 20.73
C ARG A 34 18.87 11.59 19.34
N GLN A 35 18.40 12.75 18.88
CA GLN A 35 17.86 12.91 17.53
C GLN A 35 18.91 12.61 16.45
N GLN A 36 20.13 13.15 16.60
CA GLN A 36 21.23 12.86 15.68
C GLN A 36 21.61 11.37 15.67
N TYR A 37 21.64 10.72 16.85
CA TYR A 37 21.85 9.27 16.93
C TYR A 37 20.78 8.51 16.17
N ASN A 38 19.50 8.77 16.47
CA ASN A 38 18.38 8.10 15.82
C ASN A 38 18.41 8.31 14.30
N HIS A 39 18.74 9.52 13.84
CA HIS A 39 18.91 9.79 12.41
C HIS A 39 20.08 9.00 11.80
N SER A 40 21.23 8.95 12.48
CA SER A 40 22.40 8.18 12.01
C SER A 40 22.16 6.67 11.97
N ILE A 41 21.39 6.13 12.92
CA ILE A 41 20.99 4.72 12.90
C ILE A 41 19.95 4.48 11.80
N GLY A 42 18.93 5.34 11.69
CA GLY A 42 17.93 5.26 10.64
C GLY A 42 18.56 5.23 9.24
N THR A 43 19.44 6.19 8.95
CA THR A 43 20.16 6.25 7.66
C THR A 43 21.04 5.02 7.39
N GLN A 44 21.71 4.46 8.41
CA GLN A 44 22.50 3.24 8.24
C GLN A 44 21.63 2.02 7.97
N VAL A 45 20.49 1.90 8.67
CA VAL A 45 19.51 0.82 8.45
C VAL A 45 18.92 0.92 7.04
N THR A 46 18.44 2.10 6.64
CA THR A 46 17.90 2.34 5.29
C THR A 46 18.90 1.93 4.20
N ARG A 47 20.15 2.41 4.30
CA ARG A 47 21.19 2.07 3.32
C ARG A 47 21.50 0.57 3.26
N LYS A 48 21.53 -0.09 4.41
CA LYS A 48 21.74 -1.54 4.47
C LYS A 48 20.59 -2.29 3.78
N ASN A 49 19.36 -1.85 4.01
CA ASN A 49 18.16 -2.47 3.47
C ASN A 49 18.04 -2.23 1.95
N GLU A 50 18.40 -1.04 1.46
CA GLU A 50 18.55 -0.75 0.04
C GLU A 50 19.55 -1.70 -0.62
N LEU A 51 20.78 -1.82 -0.09
CA LEU A 51 21.79 -2.72 -0.66
C LEU A 51 21.34 -4.19 -0.66
N GLN A 52 20.68 -4.64 0.40
CA GLN A 52 20.19 -6.01 0.48
C GLN A 52 19.09 -6.27 -0.57
N ARG A 53 18.21 -5.30 -0.78
CA ARG A 53 17.16 -5.36 -1.79
C ARG A 53 17.73 -5.33 -3.21
N ASP A 54 18.72 -4.48 -3.49
CA ASP A 54 19.40 -4.45 -4.79
C ASP A 54 20.02 -5.82 -5.16
N VAL A 55 20.64 -6.49 -4.18
CA VAL A 55 21.20 -7.83 -4.37
C VAL A 55 20.10 -8.86 -4.65
N LEU A 56 19.03 -8.85 -3.85
CA LEU A 56 17.92 -9.79 -4.02
C LEU A 56 17.15 -9.54 -5.33
N GLU A 57 17.02 -8.30 -5.77
CA GLU A 57 16.41 -7.95 -7.05
C GLU A 57 17.27 -8.44 -8.22
N ALA A 58 18.60 -8.27 -8.16
CA ALA A 58 19.50 -8.80 -9.17
C ALA A 58 19.43 -10.34 -9.24
N GLU A 59 19.38 -11.02 -8.09
CA GLU A 59 19.19 -12.48 -8.03
C GLU A 59 17.82 -12.92 -8.58
N LEU A 60 16.76 -12.14 -8.30
CA LEU A 60 15.44 -12.37 -8.88
C LEU A 60 15.48 -12.23 -10.40
N ARG A 61 16.08 -11.16 -10.93
CA ARG A 61 16.18 -10.88 -12.37
C ARG A 61 16.82 -12.04 -13.13
N VAL A 62 17.98 -12.50 -12.68
CA VAL A 62 18.71 -13.62 -13.31
C VAL A 62 17.86 -14.88 -13.35
N ARG A 63 17.25 -15.23 -12.21
CA ARG A 63 16.41 -16.44 -12.09
C ARG A 63 15.16 -16.35 -12.97
N ALA A 64 14.46 -15.23 -12.92
CA ALA A 64 13.25 -14.98 -13.68
C ALA A 64 13.50 -15.00 -15.19
N ALA A 65 14.55 -14.32 -15.66
CA ALA A 65 14.94 -14.33 -17.06
C ALA A 65 15.22 -15.76 -17.56
N ALA A 66 15.90 -16.57 -16.74
CA ALA A 66 16.14 -17.98 -17.05
C ALA A 66 14.86 -18.83 -17.06
N GLU A 67 13.91 -18.59 -16.14
CA GLU A 67 12.63 -19.31 -16.08
C GLU A 67 11.69 -18.96 -17.23
N LEU A 68 11.70 -17.70 -17.68
CA LEU A 68 10.88 -17.19 -18.78
C LEU A 68 11.56 -17.32 -20.16
N GLU A 69 12.83 -17.74 -20.20
CA GLU A 69 13.65 -17.84 -21.42
C GLU A 69 13.80 -16.49 -22.18
N VAL A 70 13.93 -15.39 -21.43
CA VAL A 70 14.10 -14.01 -21.96
C VAL A 70 15.44 -13.39 -21.56
N ALA A 71 15.84 -12.28 -22.18
CA ALA A 71 17.02 -11.53 -21.74
C ALA A 71 16.76 -10.79 -20.42
N GLU A 72 17.78 -10.62 -19.58
CA GLU A 72 17.64 -9.91 -18.28
C GLU A 72 17.23 -8.44 -18.45
N GLU A 73 17.62 -7.83 -19.58
CA GLU A 73 17.30 -6.46 -19.94
C GLU A 73 15.86 -6.29 -20.46
N GLU A 74 15.24 -7.38 -20.93
CA GLU A 74 13.85 -7.40 -21.42
C GLU A 74 12.84 -7.60 -20.27
N LEU A 75 13.33 -7.94 -19.08
CA LEU A 75 12.49 -8.17 -17.90
C LEU A 75 12.27 -6.86 -17.13
N TYR A 76 11.02 -6.47 -16.93
CA TYR A 76 10.70 -5.38 -16.02
C TYR A 76 10.38 -5.92 -14.61
N ILE A 77 11.02 -5.39 -13.56
CA ILE A 77 10.74 -5.80 -12.18
C ILE A 77 10.08 -4.65 -11.45
N VAL A 78 8.89 -4.91 -10.92
CA VAL A 78 8.08 -3.94 -10.19
C VAL A 78 8.09 -4.32 -8.72
N GLN A 79 8.49 -3.38 -7.86
CA GLN A 79 8.43 -3.59 -6.42
C GLN A 79 7.06 -3.19 -5.87
N VAL A 80 6.39 -4.11 -5.19
CA VAL A 80 5.15 -3.83 -4.46
C VAL A 80 5.30 -4.20 -2.98
N PRO A 81 4.73 -3.40 -2.05
CA PRO A 81 4.80 -3.73 -0.63
C PRO A 81 3.95 -4.97 -0.31
N TYR A 82 4.19 -5.62 0.83
CA TYR A 82 3.36 -6.68 1.37
C TYR A 82 2.65 -6.21 2.64
N ASN A 83 1.37 -6.53 2.76
CA ASN A 83 0.62 -6.34 3.98
C ASN A 83 0.57 -7.64 4.80
N SER A 84 1.30 -7.65 5.91
CA SER A 84 1.42 -8.81 6.82
C SER A 84 0.30 -8.89 7.87
N HIS A 85 -0.69 -7.99 7.85
CA HIS A 85 -1.82 -8.04 8.78
C HIS A 85 -2.64 -9.33 8.62
N SER A 86 -3.05 -9.92 9.74
CA SER A 86 -3.92 -11.12 9.76
C SER A 86 -5.33 -10.79 9.32
N THR A 87 -6.08 -11.77 8.80
CA THR A 87 -7.53 -11.63 8.60
C THR A 87 -8.30 -12.00 9.86
N THR A 88 -9.42 -11.33 10.08
CA THR A 88 -10.33 -11.57 11.20
C THR A 88 -11.76 -11.25 10.79
N ALA A 89 -12.74 -11.83 11.50
CA ALA A 89 -14.11 -11.34 11.42
C ALA A 89 -14.15 -9.86 11.82
N LEU A 90 -14.94 -9.08 11.09
CA LEU A 90 -15.16 -7.66 11.38
C LEU A 90 -15.97 -7.51 12.67
N GLY A 91 -15.57 -6.55 13.50
CA GLY A 91 -16.35 -6.18 14.68
C GLY A 91 -17.65 -5.51 14.29
N TYR A 92 -18.72 -5.78 15.04
CA TYR A 92 -20.03 -5.16 14.82
C TYR A 92 -19.96 -3.64 14.74
N GLU A 93 -19.16 -3.00 15.60
CA GLU A 93 -18.98 -1.53 15.62
C GLU A 93 -18.44 -0.97 14.29
N VAL A 94 -17.59 -1.72 13.56
CA VAL A 94 -17.04 -1.28 12.27
C VAL A 94 -18.11 -1.32 11.20
N ILE A 95 -18.92 -2.39 11.18
CA ILE A 95 -20.02 -2.55 10.23
C ILE A 95 -21.10 -1.48 10.50
N GLU A 96 -21.46 -1.28 11.76
CA GLU A 96 -22.44 -0.27 12.17
C GLU A 96 -21.99 1.15 11.81
N ALA A 97 -20.72 1.49 12.05
CA ALA A 97 -20.18 2.79 11.68
C ALA A 97 -20.20 3.01 10.15
N PHE A 98 -19.88 1.98 9.36
CA PHE A 98 -19.95 2.04 7.91
C PHE A 98 -21.40 2.19 7.40
N GLN A 99 -22.34 1.42 7.96
CA GLN A 99 -23.76 1.54 7.62
C GLN A 99 -24.33 2.92 7.98
N ALA A 100 -23.94 3.48 9.12
CA ALA A 100 -24.32 4.83 9.53
C ALA A 100 -23.77 5.90 8.57
N HIS A 101 -22.55 5.73 8.08
CA HIS A 101 -21.96 6.59 7.04
C HIS A 101 -22.76 6.53 5.75
N LEU A 102 -23.05 5.33 5.23
CA LEU A 102 -23.87 5.17 4.03
C LEU A 102 -25.28 5.75 4.20
N GLN A 103 -25.90 5.56 5.37
CA GLN A 103 -27.21 6.13 5.68
C GLN A 103 -27.17 7.66 5.62
N ALA A 104 -26.14 8.29 6.21
CA ALA A 104 -25.98 9.73 6.16
C ALA A 104 -25.77 10.26 4.72
N LEU A 105 -25.05 9.51 3.88
CA LEU A 105 -24.88 9.86 2.47
C LEU A 105 -26.21 9.78 1.71
N VAL A 106 -26.96 8.69 1.89
CA VAL A 106 -28.29 8.50 1.26
C VAL A 106 -29.27 9.58 1.69
N GLU A 107 -29.31 9.92 2.99
CA GLU A 107 -30.20 10.97 3.51
C GLU A 107 -29.87 12.37 2.99
N SER A 108 -28.61 12.61 2.63
CA SER A 108 -28.14 13.88 2.07
C SER A 108 -28.02 13.86 0.54
N TYR A 109 -28.42 12.78 -0.13
CA TYR A 109 -28.34 12.65 -1.57
C TYR A 109 -29.51 13.38 -2.25
N GLU A 110 -29.22 14.47 -2.96
CA GLU A 110 -30.24 15.32 -3.59
C GLU A 110 -30.54 14.98 -5.07
N GLY A 111 -29.99 13.87 -5.59
CA GLY A 111 -30.26 13.40 -6.97
C GLY A 111 -29.54 14.18 -8.07
N GLU A 112 -29.03 15.37 -7.75
CA GLU A 112 -28.14 16.16 -8.60
C GLU A 112 -26.85 16.40 -7.81
N THR A 113 -25.90 15.47 -7.90
CA THR A 113 -24.52 15.84 -7.57
C THR A 113 -24.08 16.81 -8.66
N GLU A 114 -23.98 18.11 -8.34
CA GLU A 114 -23.10 19.01 -9.09
C GLU A 114 -21.81 18.24 -9.30
N ALA A 115 -21.34 18.19 -10.55
CA ALA A 115 -20.28 17.32 -11.05
C ALA A 115 -18.90 17.58 -10.42
N GLU A 116 -18.81 17.54 -9.10
CA GLU A 116 -17.59 17.43 -8.34
C GLU A 116 -17.15 15.96 -8.44
N HIS A 117 -16.58 15.62 -9.60
CA HIS A 117 -15.90 14.36 -9.85
C HIS A 117 -16.78 13.11 -9.90
N VAL A 118 -17.73 13.04 -10.83
CA VAL A 118 -18.00 11.73 -11.45
C VAL A 118 -16.78 11.47 -12.32
N SER A 119 -15.80 10.74 -11.79
CA SER A 119 -14.71 10.25 -12.63
C SER A 119 -15.36 9.27 -13.61
N GLU A 120 -15.39 9.61 -14.90
CA GLU A 120 -15.50 8.58 -15.93
C GLU A 120 -14.23 7.75 -15.76
N TYR A 121 -14.29 6.70 -14.94
CA TYR A 121 -13.19 5.75 -14.83
C TYR A 121 -13.03 5.11 -16.21
N GLU A 122 -12.15 5.71 -17.01
CA GLU A 122 -11.60 5.09 -18.19
C GLU A 122 -10.40 4.29 -17.69
N PRO A 123 -10.48 2.95 -17.63
CA PRO A 123 -9.29 2.14 -17.35
C PRO A 123 -8.21 2.56 -18.36
N PRO A 124 -6.92 2.67 -17.98
CA PRO A 124 -5.86 3.11 -18.86
C PRO A 124 -5.96 2.39 -20.21
N THR A 125 -6.39 3.12 -21.24
CA THR A 125 -6.77 2.52 -22.52
C THR A 125 -5.49 2.24 -23.30
N GLY A 126 -5.12 0.97 -23.40
CA GLY A 126 -3.95 0.54 -24.19
C GLY A 126 -3.31 -0.75 -23.70
N ILE A 127 -3.50 -1.11 -22.43
CA ILE A 127 -2.86 -2.27 -21.82
C ILE A 127 -3.86 -3.43 -21.75
N GLU A 128 -3.67 -4.45 -22.60
CA GLU A 128 -4.47 -5.68 -22.54
C GLU A 128 -4.24 -6.36 -21.17
N HIS A 129 -5.30 -6.85 -20.51
CA HIS A 129 -5.23 -7.48 -19.18
C HIS A 129 -4.76 -6.60 -17.99
N LEU A 130 -4.71 -5.27 -18.11
CA LEU A 130 -4.30 -4.40 -17.00
C LEU A 130 -5.10 -4.61 -15.72
N ASP A 131 -6.41 -4.82 -15.81
CA ASP A 131 -7.26 -5.10 -14.64
C ASP A 131 -6.83 -6.39 -13.94
N GLU A 132 -6.41 -7.42 -14.69
CA GLU A 132 -5.90 -8.68 -14.14
C GLU A 132 -4.53 -8.46 -13.48
N VAL A 133 -3.65 -7.68 -14.12
CA VAL A 133 -2.33 -7.29 -13.59
C VAL A 133 -2.48 -6.50 -12.28
N LEU A 134 -3.34 -5.48 -12.28
CA LEU A 134 -3.61 -4.63 -11.11
C LEU A 134 -4.28 -5.43 -10.01
N THR A 135 -5.19 -6.34 -10.34
CA THR A 135 -5.82 -7.26 -9.38
C THR A 135 -4.77 -8.19 -8.78
N ALA A 136 -3.94 -8.84 -9.60
CA ALA A 136 -2.87 -9.72 -9.15
C ALA A 136 -1.86 -8.98 -8.25
N ALA A 137 -1.53 -7.73 -8.57
CA ALA A 137 -0.69 -6.88 -7.74
C ALA A 137 -1.35 -6.53 -6.40
N CYS A 138 -2.64 -6.14 -6.43
CA CYS A 138 -3.40 -5.82 -5.23
C CYS A 138 -3.56 -7.03 -4.30
N THR A 139 -3.85 -8.21 -4.87
CA THR A 139 -3.92 -9.48 -4.16
C THR A 139 -2.55 -9.86 -3.59
N GLY A 140 -1.49 -9.77 -4.40
CA GLY A 140 -0.12 -10.05 -3.98
C GLY A 140 0.36 -9.19 -2.82
N CYS A 141 0.11 -7.88 -2.86
CA CYS A 141 0.42 -6.96 -1.77
C CYS A 141 -0.56 -7.04 -0.59
N ARG A 142 -1.66 -7.78 -0.74
CA ARG A 142 -2.80 -7.84 0.20
C ARG A 142 -3.33 -6.45 0.54
N GLY A 143 -3.40 -5.55 -0.45
CA GLY A 143 -4.00 -4.21 -0.34
C GLY A 143 -3.32 -3.28 0.67
N HIS A 144 -1.98 -3.20 0.68
CA HIS A 144 -1.24 -2.30 1.58
C HIS A 144 -1.72 -0.84 1.50
N CYS A 145 -2.03 -0.35 0.30
CA CYS A 145 -2.58 1.00 0.10
C CYS A 145 -4.02 1.18 0.57
N CYS A 146 -4.79 0.09 0.69
CA CYS A 146 -6.20 0.11 1.08
C CYS A 146 -6.41 0.21 2.60
N LEU A 147 -5.33 0.22 3.40
CA LEU A 147 -5.42 0.28 4.87
C LEU A 147 -6.21 1.51 5.37
N ASN A 148 -6.09 2.64 4.67
CA ASN A 148 -6.79 3.87 5.04
C ASN A 148 -8.31 3.78 4.80
N GLY A 149 -8.78 2.87 3.95
CA GLY A 149 -10.21 2.72 3.66
C GLY A 149 -11.06 2.33 4.87
N ARG A 150 -10.45 1.88 5.98
CA ARG A 150 -11.20 1.67 7.23
C ARG A 150 -11.68 2.98 7.86
N GLU A 151 -10.76 3.93 7.98
CA GLU A 151 -11.00 5.23 8.62
C GLU A 151 -11.93 6.10 7.77
N TYR A 152 -11.84 5.96 6.45
CA TYR A 152 -12.62 6.74 5.49
C TYR A 152 -13.81 5.98 4.89
N HIS A 153 -14.31 4.93 5.56
CA HIS A 153 -15.53 4.22 5.14
C HIS A 153 -15.53 3.77 3.67
N ALA A 154 -14.47 3.07 3.26
CA ALA A 154 -14.20 2.62 1.89
C ALA A 154 -14.15 3.76 0.84
N PHE A 155 -14.00 5.01 1.31
CA PHE A 155 -14.03 6.22 0.50
C PHE A 155 -15.33 6.42 -0.28
N ILE A 156 -16.41 5.72 0.11
CA ILE A 156 -17.70 5.86 -0.56
C ILE A 156 -18.27 7.25 -0.22
N ASP A 157 -18.70 7.95 -1.25
CA ASP A 157 -19.23 9.31 -1.25
C ASP A 157 -20.43 9.44 -2.21
N HIS A 158 -20.92 10.66 -2.40
CA HIS A 158 -22.09 10.91 -3.26
C HIS A 158 -21.85 10.59 -4.74
N SER A 159 -20.63 10.79 -5.28
CA SER A 159 -20.33 10.44 -6.67
C SER A 159 -20.34 8.92 -6.87
N THR A 160 -19.82 8.18 -5.90
CA THR A 160 -19.91 6.72 -5.87
C THR A 160 -21.38 6.26 -5.85
N ILE A 161 -22.23 6.87 -5.02
CA ILE A 161 -23.67 6.54 -4.98
C ILE A 161 -24.35 6.84 -6.32
N ALA A 162 -24.10 8.02 -6.90
CA ALA A 162 -24.69 8.40 -8.18
C ALA A 162 -24.36 7.38 -9.27
N ARG A 163 -23.09 6.99 -9.38
CA ARG A 163 -22.64 5.98 -10.34
C ARG A 163 -23.29 4.61 -10.12
N ILE A 164 -23.46 4.17 -8.87
CA ILE A 164 -24.15 2.90 -8.59
C ILE A 164 -25.62 2.97 -8.99
N LEU A 165 -26.30 4.09 -8.77
CA LEU A 165 -27.70 4.25 -9.17
C LEU A 165 -27.88 4.29 -10.69
N GLU A 166 -26.86 4.73 -11.43
CA GLU A 166 -26.84 4.64 -12.89
C GLU A 166 -26.59 3.20 -13.38
N LEU A 167 -25.67 2.48 -12.73
CA LEU A 167 -25.31 1.09 -13.08
C LEU A 167 -26.40 0.08 -12.69
N GLU A 168 -27.06 0.29 -11.54
CA GLU A 168 -28.02 -0.63 -10.93
C GLU A 168 -29.31 0.13 -10.51
N PRO A 169 -30.12 0.62 -11.45
CA PRO A 169 -31.28 1.48 -11.15
C PRO A 169 -32.34 0.84 -10.25
N GLU A 170 -32.42 -0.50 -10.24
CA GLU A 170 -33.35 -1.28 -9.42
C GLU A 170 -33.09 -1.19 -7.91
N ILE A 171 -31.86 -0.87 -7.49
CA ILE A 171 -31.51 -0.74 -6.06
C ILE A 171 -32.22 0.49 -5.47
N GLY A 172 -32.24 1.59 -6.24
CA GLY A 172 -32.70 2.88 -5.76
C GLY A 172 -31.84 3.44 -4.61
N VAL A 173 -32.01 4.72 -4.28
CA VAL A 173 -31.17 5.36 -3.25
C VAL A 173 -31.33 4.70 -1.88
N ASP A 174 -32.55 4.26 -1.54
CA ASP A 174 -32.87 3.61 -0.26
C ASP A 174 -32.25 2.21 -0.13
N GLY A 175 -31.89 1.57 -1.25
CA GLY A 175 -31.29 0.22 -1.26
C GLY A 175 -29.77 0.20 -1.13
N ILE A 176 -29.09 1.36 -1.20
CA ILE A 176 -27.62 1.46 -1.22
C ILE A 176 -26.98 0.85 0.04
N VAL A 177 -27.57 1.09 1.21
CA VAL A 177 -27.05 0.56 2.48
C VAL A 177 -27.10 -0.96 2.49
N GLU A 178 -28.22 -1.55 2.05
CA GLU A 178 -28.39 -3.01 1.98
C GLU A 178 -27.44 -3.62 0.94
N PHE A 179 -27.33 -3.00 -0.23
CA PHE A 179 -26.46 -3.42 -1.31
C PHE A 179 -25.00 -3.54 -0.86
N TYR A 180 -24.42 -2.47 -0.31
CA TYR A 180 -23.02 -2.51 0.15
C TYR A 180 -22.84 -3.41 1.37
N SER A 181 -23.83 -3.50 2.26
CA SER A 181 -23.76 -4.39 3.42
C SER A 181 -23.67 -5.86 3.00
N ALA A 182 -24.36 -6.24 1.92
CA ALA A 182 -24.34 -7.61 1.39
C ALA A 182 -22.99 -8.00 0.77
N LEU A 183 -22.16 -7.02 0.40
CA LEU A 183 -20.84 -7.23 -0.19
C LEU A 183 -19.72 -7.32 0.87
N ILE A 184 -20.02 -7.07 2.14
CA ILE A 184 -19.03 -7.16 3.23
C ILE A 184 -18.59 -8.62 3.39
N PRO A 185 -17.28 -8.93 3.31
CA PRO A 185 -16.80 -10.29 3.45
C PRO A 185 -16.93 -10.79 4.89
N ALA A 186 -17.03 -12.11 5.06
CA ALA A 186 -17.09 -12.73 6.39
C ALA A 186 -15.80 -12.50 7.21
N VAL A 187 -14.66 -12.39 6.52
CA VAL A 187 -13.36 -12.07 7.11
C VAL A 187 -12.69 -10.97 6.29
N ALA A 188 -12.09 -10.01 6.99
CA ALA A 188 -11.37 -8.90 6.39
C ALA A 188 -9.98 -8.78 7.02
N VAL A 189 -9.07 -8.11 6.31
CA VAL A 189 -7.74 -7.79 6.82
C VAL A 189 -7.86 -6.89 8.05
N GLN A 190 -7.17 -7.25 9.12
CA GLN A 190 -7.17 -6.49 10.36
C GLN A 190 -6.64 -5.07 10.08
N ASN A 191 -7.41 -4.07 10.53
CA ASN A 191 -7.13 -2.65 10.30
C ASN A 191 -7.18 -2.20 8.82
N GLY A 192 -7.56 -3.07 7.89
CA GLY A 192 -7.82 -2.74 6.50
C GLY A 192 -9.24 -2.22 6.25
N CYS A 193 -9.49 -1.82 5.01
CA CYS A 193 -10.82 -1.45 4.53
C CYS A 193 -11.83 -2.57 4.78
N ILE A 194 -13.10 -2.21 4.98
CA ILE A 194 -14.18 -3.18 5.28
C ILE A 194 -14.38 -4.23 4.18
N PHE A 195 -14.00 -3.92 2.93
CA PHE A 195 -14.10 -4.83 1.78
C PHE A 195 -12.79 -5.56 1.44
N GLN A 196 -11.76 -5.44 2.26
CA GLN A 196 -10.45 -6.02 1.99
C GLN A 196 -10.34 -7.42 2.59
N SER A 197 -10.39 -8.45 1.73
CA SER A 197 -10.11 -9.84 2.10
C SER A 197 -8.62 -10.18 2.01
N ASP A 198 -8.25 -11.42 2.35
CA ASP A 198 -6.91 -11.95 2.09
C ASP A 198 -6.56 -12.05 0.61
N GLU A 199 -7.56 -12.19 -0.26
CA GLU A 199 -7.42 -12.23 -1.72
C GLU A 199 -7.51 -10.83 -2.37
N GLY A 200 -7.60 -9.77 -1.58
CA GLY A 200 -7.75 -8.38 -2.07
C GLY A 200 -9.16 -7.82 -1.88
N CYS A 201 -9.48 -6.76 -2.63
CA CYS A 201 -10.78 -6.10 -2.50
C CYS A 201 -11.90 -6.97 -3.09
N VAL A 202 -12.93 -7.28 -2.28
CA VAL A 202 -14.07 -8.08 -2.72
C VAL A 202 -15.07 -7.28 -3.57
N LEU A 203 -14.96 -5.95 -3.58
CA LEU A 203 -15.76 -5.12 -4.48
C LEU A 203 -15.21 -5.23 -5.91
N PRO A 204 -16.08 -5.48 -6.91
CA PRO A 204 -15.78 -5.21 -8.32
C PRO A 204 -15.33 -3.75 -8.52
N SER A 205 -14.48 -3.49 -9.51
CA SER A 205 -13.98 -2.13 -9.83
C SER A 205 -15.12 -1.13 -10.04
N SER A 206 -16.20 -1.57 -10.71
CA SER A 206 -17.41 -0.78 -10.93
C SER A 206 -18.18 -0.39 -9.66
N TYR A 207 -17.89 -1.00 -8.50
CA TYR A 207 -18.54 -0.69 -7.22
C TYR A 207 -17.58 -0.06 -6.19
N ARG A 208 -16.30 0.11 -6.55
CA ARG A 208 -15.32 0.81 -5.70
C ARG A 208 -15.52 2.31 -5.82
N ALA A 209 -15.10 3.08 -4.82
CA ALA A 209 -14.99 4.54 -4.93
C ALA A 209 -13.94 4.94 -5.98
N ASP A 210 -14.06 6.13 -6.55
CA ASP A 210 -13.18 6.59 -7.63
C ASP A 210 -11.70 6.60 -7.21
N ILE A 211 -11.40 7.10 -6.00
CA ILE A 211 -10.03 7.06 -5.44
C ILE A 211 -9.47 5.63 -5.33
N CYS A 212 -10.32 4.62 -5.12
CA CYS A 212 -9.87 3.23 -5.06
C CYS A 212 -9.51 2.68 -6.44
N ASN A 213 -10.08 3.25 -7.51
CA ASN A 213 -9.78 2.88 -8.88
C ASN A 213 -8.57 3.66 -9.44
N ASP A 214 -8.35 4.88 -8.93
CA ASP A 214 -7.29 5.77 -9.43
C ASP A 214 -5.98 5.68 -8.62
N TYR A 215 -6.04 5.15 -7.39
CA TYR A 215 -4.85 5.04 -6.55
C TYR A 215 -4.02 3.81 -6.91
N PHE A 216 -2.82 4.08 -7.42
CA PHE A 216 -1.75 3.09 -7.57
C PHE A 216 -0.64 3.33 -6.57
N CYS A 217 -0.05 2.26 -6.02
CA CYS A 217 1.21 2.37 -5.27
C CYS A 217 2.34 2.79 -6.20
N GLU A 218 3.47 3.24 -5.64
CA GLU A 218 4.60 3.72 -6.46
C GLU A 218 5.06 2.67 -7.49
N GLY A 219 5.14 1.39 -7.10
CA GLY A 219 5.47 0.31 -8.04
C GLY A 219 4.48 0.16 -9.18
N LEU A 220 3.18 0.19 -8.90
CA LEU A 220 2.17 0.07 -9.96
C LEU A 220 2.12 1.30 -10.87
N ARG A 221 2.38 2.51 -10.35
CA ARG A 221 2.55 3.69 -11.21
C ARG A 221 3.74 3.54 -12.13
N GLN A 222 4.88 3.08 -11.62
CA GLN A 222 6.07 2.83 -12.45
C GLN A 222 5.77 1.81 -13.55
N LEU A 223 5.02 0.74 -13.24
CA LEU A 223 4.60 -0.22 -14.25
C LEU A 223 3.70 0.41 -15.33
N ILE A 224 2.72 1.22 -14.94
CA ILE A 224 1.83 1.90 -15.89
C ILE A 224 2.63 2.88 -16.76
N ASP A 225 3.43 3.74 -16.14
CA ASP A 225 4.27 4.72 -16.82
C ASP A 225 5.26 4.05 -17.79
N GLU A 226 5.83 2.90 -17.41
CA GLU A 226 6.74 2.13 -18.24
C GLU A 226 6.02 1.47 -19.41
N HIS A 227 4.84 0.91 -19.17
CA HIS A 227 4.06 0.29 -20.23
C HIS A 227 3.61 1.32 -21.27
N GLU A 228 3.25 2.54 -20.86
CA GLU A 228 2.98 3.65 -21.79
C GLU A 228 4.22 4.08 -22.60
N ARG A 229 5.43 3.82 -22.11
CA ARG A 229 6.69 4.28 -22.70
C ARG A 229 7.34 3.25 -23.62
N GLU A 230 7.40 2.00 -23.17
CA GLU A 230 8.20 0.93 -23.78
C GLU A 230 7.42 -0.37 -24.06
N GLU A 231 6.16 -0.50 -23.61
CA GLU A 231 5.32 -1.71 -23.78
C GLU A 231 6.10 -3.02 -23.49
N PRO A 232 6.58 -3.23 -22.24
CA PRO A 232 7.42 -4.38 -21.93
C PRO A 232 6.62 -5.68 -22.09
N GLU A 233 7.15 -6.66 -22.83
CA GLU A 233 6.49 -7.96 -23.03
C GLU A 233 6.41 -8.81 -21.74
N HIS A 234 7.35 -8.60 -20.81
CA HIS A 234 7.46 -9.40 -19.59
C HIS A 234 7.71 -8.53 -18.35
N ALA A 235 6.82 -8.64 -17.36
CA ALA A 235 6.99 -7.98 -16.08
C ALA A 235 6.87 -8.97 -14.90
N ILE A 236 7.57 -8.67 -13.80
CA ILE A 236 7.46 -9.42 -12.55
C ILE A 236 7.12 -8.47 -11.42
N LEU A 237 6.05 -8.79 -10.71
CA LEU A 237 5.72 -8.16 -9.43
C LEU A 237 6.51 -8.85 -8.33
N ALA A 238 7.49 -8.15 -7.77
CA ALA A 238 8.23 -8.58 -6.60
C ALA A 238 7.54 -8.01 -5.34
N ILE A 239 7.01 -8.89 -4.50
CA ILE A 239 6.22 -8.53 -3.31
C ILE A 239 7.11 -8.57 -2.06
N TRP A 240 7.24 -7.44 -1.36
CA TRP A 240 8.23 -7.27 -0.28
C TRP A 240 7.60 -6.95 1.08
N ASP A 241 8.02 -7.66 2.13
CA ASP A 241 7.76 -7.29 3.54
C ASP A 241 9.05 -6.75 4.16
N ASP A 242 9.17 -5.43 4.24
CA ASP A 242 10.35 -4.66 4.68
C ASP A 242 11.67 -5.06 4.01
N GLU A 243 12.25 -6.19 4.41
CA GLU A 243 13.56 -6.70 3.99
C GLU A 243 13.48 -8.06 3.26
N CYS A 244 12.29 -8.68 3.19
CA CYS A 244 12.10 -10.02 2.65
C CYS A 244 11.25 -10.01 1.38
N LEU A 245 11.74 -10.66 0.33
CA LEU A 245 10.92 -11.02 -0.82
C LEU A 245 9.95 -12.14 -0.38
N ILE A 246 8.67 -11.83 -0.35
CA ILE A 246 7.61 -12.74 0.09
C ILE A 246 7.13 -13.62 -1.05
N ASN A 247 6.89 -13.02 -2.22
CA ASN A 247 6.37 -13.71 -3.38
C ASN A 247 6.72 -12.96 -4.67
N THR A 248 6.58 -13.64 -5.80
CA THR A 248 6.71 -13.08 -7.15
C THR A 248 5.53 -13.48 -8.00
N VAL A 249 5.00 -12.55 -8.79
CA VAL A 249 3.94 -12.84 -9.77
C VAL A 249 4.47 -12.48 -11.14
N ASN A 250 4.47 -13.47 -12.05
CA ASN A 250 4.83 -13.26 -13.43
C ASN A 250 3.63 -12.68 -14.18
N LEU A 251 3.88 -11.60 -14.90
CA LEU A 251 2.91 -10.95 -15.76
C LEU A 251 3.40 -11.10 -17.19
N THR A 252 2.53 -11.65 -18.03
CA THR A 252 2.65 -11.49 -19.48
C THR A 252 1.86 -10.23 -19.80
N CYS A 253 2.56 -9.22 -20.29
CA CYS A 253 2.01 -7.89 -20.57
C CYS A 253 1.64 -7.75 -22.04
#